data_AF-A0A6N7Y9S5-F1
#
_entry.id   AF-A0A6N7Y9S5-F1
#
_cell.length_a   1.000
_cell.length_b   1.000
_cell.length_c   1.000
_cell.angle_alpha   90.00
_cell.angle_beta   90.00
_cell.angle_gamma   90.00
#
_symmetry.space_group_name_H-M   'P 1'
#
loop_
_entity.id
_entity.type
_entity.pdbx_description
1 polymer ?
#
loop_
_entity_poly.entity_id
_entity_poly.type
_entity_poly.pdbx_seq_one_letter_code
_entity_poly.pdbx_strand_id
1 'polypeptide(L)' 'MSVAIKKMAFKFSIVKKGWNVKQLAEQVPMDYVYLNKIINGKANPSDLMAIKIANALNVDVSEIFEMKEKV' A
#
# COMPACT_ATOMS: atom_id res chain seq x y z
N MET A 1 -9.44 -0.01 12.76
CA MET A 1 -9.39 -0.92 11.60
C MET A 1 -8.04 -1.63 11.56
N SER A 2 -8.00 -2.90 11.16
CA SER A 2 -6.75 -3.56 10.76
C SER A 2 -6.72 -3.68 9.24
N VAL A 3 -5.66 -3.20 8.60
CA VAL A 3 -5.48 -3.20 7.15
C VAL A 3 -4.44 -4.25 6.79
N ALA A 4 -4.85 -5.29 6.06
CA ALA A 4 -3.95 -6.33 5.56
C ALA A 4 -3.61 -6.09 4.09
N ILE A 5 -2.34 -6.20 3.70
CA ILE A 5 -1.91 -5.97 2.31
C ILE A 5 -1.99 -7.25 1.46
N LYS A 6 -2.55 -7.14 0.26
CA LYS A 6 -2.51 -8.17 -0.78
C LYS A 6 -1.18 -8.04 -1.54
N LYS A 7 -0.11 -8.62 -0.98
CA LYS A 7 1.28 -8.48 -1.48
C LYS A 7 1.42 -8.64 -2.99
N MET A 8 0.80 -9.66 -3.59
CA MET A 8 0.94 -9.94 -5.01
C MET A 8 0.22 -8.89 -5.87
N ALA A 9 -1.00 -8.50 -5.49
CA ALA A 9 -1.76 -7.45 -6.17
C ALA A 9 -1.05 -6.09 -6.09
N PHE A 10 -0.49 -5.76 -4.92
CA PHE A 10 0.34 -4.56 -4.74
C PHE A 10 1.55 -4.56 -5.69
N LYS A 11 2.31 -5.67 -5.72
CA LYS A 11 3.49 -5.80 -6.61
C LYS A 11 3.11 -5.75 -8.09
N PHE A 12 1.96 -6.31 -8.46
CA PHE A 12 1.49 -6.21 -9.83
C PHE A 12 1.12 -4.76 -10.19
N SER A 13 0.44 -4.07 -9.28
CA SER A 13 0.02 -2.67 -9.47
C SER A 13 1.20 -1.71 -9.61
N ILE A 14 2.26 -1.89 -8.81
CA ILE A 14 3.47 -1.05 -8.90
C ILE A 14 4.21 -1.26 -10.24
N VAL A 15 4.30 -2.50 -10.70
CA VAL A 15 4.91 -2.83 -12.00
C VAL A 15 4.05 -2.29 -13.15
N LYS A 16 2.72 -2.43 -13.08
CA LYS A 16 1.79 -1.87 -14.07
C LYS A 16 1.90 -0.35 -14.18
N LYS A 17 2.18 0.33 -13.07
CA LYS A 17 2.44 1.78 -13.03
C LYS A 17 3.82 2.16 -13.59
N GLY A 18 4.73 1.21 -13.78
CA GLY A 18 6.10 1.44 -14.22
C GLY A 18 7.02 1.97 -13.11
N TRP A 19 6.67 1.71 -11.84
CA TRP A 19 7.41 2.19 -10.68
C TRP A 19 8.08 1.06 -9.90
N ASN A 20 9.10 1.43 -9.13
CA ASN A 20 9.62 0.63 -8.03
C ASN A 20 9.10 1.16 -6.67
N VAL A 21 9.35 0.40 -5.61
CA VAL A 21 8.86 0.72 -4.26
C VAL A 21 9.41 2.05 -3.74
N LYS A 22 10.64 2.43 -4.11
CA LYS A 22 11.24 3.71 -3.70
C LYS A 22 10.53 4.88 -4.38
N GLN A 23 10.26 4.79 -5.67
CA GLN A 23 9.51 5.80 -6.41
C GLN A 23 8.10 5.98 -5.84
N LEU A 24 7.42 4.89 -5.45
CA LEU A 24 6.12 5.00 -4.78
C LEU A 24 6.21 5.73 -3.43
N ALA A 25 7.26 5.48 -2.63
CA ALA A 25 7.48 6.18 -1.36
C ALA A 25 7.77 7.69 -1.56
N GLU A 26 8.29 8.09 -2.71
CA GLU A 26 8.46 9.50 -3.08
C GLU A 26 7.12 10.14 -3.48
N GLN A 27 6.22 9.39 -4.13
CA GLN A 27 4.89 9.87 -4.54
C GLN A 27 3.89 9.94 -3.39
N VAL A 28 3.99 9.01 -2.44
CA VAL A 28 3.23 9.05 -1.20
C VAL A 28 4.24 9.40 -0.13
N PRO A 29 4.34 10.67 0.31
CA PRO A 29 5.45 11.20 1.11
C PRO A 29 5.58 10.45 2.45
N MET A 30 6.24 9.31 2.39
CA MET A 30 6.38 8.33 3.45
C MET A 30 7.77 7.73 3.36
N ASP A 31 8.25 7.28 4.50
CA ASP A 31 9.55 6.63 4.55
C ASP A 31 9.54 5.27 3.82
N TYR A 32 10.59 4.99 3.04
CA TYR A 32 10.73 3.74 2.28
C TYR A 32 10.80 2.50 3.19
N VAL A 33 11.37 2.63 4.39
CA VAL A 33 11.40 1.54 5.39
C VAL A 33 9.99 1.30 5.92
N TYR A 34 9.21 2.35 6.17
CA TYR A 34 7.80 2.21 6.54
C TYR A 34 6.97 1.51 5.46
N LEU A 35 7.11 1.92 4.20
CA LEU A 35 6.45 1.25 3.07
C LEU A 35 6.83 -0.23 2.98
N ASN A 36 8.11 -0.57 3.17
CA ASN A 36 8.55 -1.97 3.21
C ASN A 36 7.98 -2.75 4.40
N LYS A 37 7.82 -2.12 5.56
CA LYS A 37 7.15 -2.75 6.70
C LYS A 37 5.68 -3.03 6.37
N ILE A 38 4.97 -2.11 5.71
CA ILE A 38 3.59 -2.32 5.25
C ILE A 38 3.54 -3.50 4.28
N ILE A 39 4.34 -3.45 3.20
CA ILE A 39 4.38 -4.50 2.17
C ILE A 39 4.64 -5.86 2.80
N ASN A 40 5.53 -5.95 3.79
CA ASN A 40 5.87 -7.20 4.44
C ASN A 40 4.85 -7.67 5.50
N GLY A 41 3.83 -6.86 5.81
CA GLY A 41 2.84 -7.12 6.88
C GLY A 41 3.38 -6.87 8.29
N LYS A 42 4.51 -6.17 8.41
CA LYS A 42 5.17 -5.80 9.68
C LYS A 42 4.70 -4.46 10.23
N ALA A 43 3.93 -3.69 9.46
CA ALA A 43 3.27 -2.48 9.91
C ALA A 43 1.85 -2.44 9.33
N ASN A 44 0.92 -1.96 10.15
CA ASN A 44 -0.45 -1.70 9.72
C ASN A 44 -0.56 -0.21 9.35
N PRO A 45 -0.82 0.15 8.08
CA PRO A 45 -1.08 1.53 7.72
C PRO A 45 -2.41 2.00 8.30
N SER A 46 -2.58 3.32 8.44
CA SER A 46 -3.90 3.90 8.63
C SER A 46 -4.73 3.80 7.35
N ASP A 47 -6.05 3.87 7.47
CA ASP A 47 -6.97 3.81 6.31
C ASP A 47 -6.64 4.92 5.30
N LEU A 48 -6.34 6.13 5.78
CA LEU A 48 -5.89 7.25 4.95
C LEU A 48 -4.60 6.93 4.18
N MET A 49 -3.64 6.26 4.82
CA MET A 49 -2.39 5.89 4.18
C MET A 49 -2.60 4.80 3.12
N ALA A 50 -3.45 3.81 3.40
CA ALA A 50 -3.85 2.79 2.43
C ALA A 50 -4.50 3.43 1.19
N ILE A 51 -5.41 4.39 1.39
CA ILE A 51 -6.05 5.15 0.31
C ILE A 51 -5.02 5.95 -0.49
N LYS A 52 -4.08 6.64 0.17
CA LYS A 52 -3.02 7.40 -0.54
C LYS A 52 -2.15 6.49 -1.40
N ILE A 53 -1.78 5.31 -0.92
CA ILE A 53 -1.04 4.31 -1.69
C ILE A 53 -1.85 3.85 -2.91
N ALA A 54 -3.13 3.52 -2.73
CA ALA A 54 -4.00 3.10 -3.82
C ALA A 54 -4.16 4.19 -4.89
N ASN A 55 -4.38 5.44 -4.46
CA ASN A 55 -4.50 6.59 -5.35
C ASN A 55 -3.22 6.84 -6.16
N ALA A 56 -2.04 6.74 -5.53
CA ALA A 56 -0.77 6.89 -6.25
C ALA A 56 -0.59 5.80 -7.33
N LEU A 57 -1.02 4.57 -7.04
CA LEU A 57 -1.00 3.45 -7.98
C LEU A 57 -2.16 3.48 -8.99
N ASN A 58 -3.15 4.36 -8.81
CA ASN A 58 -4.36 4.47 -9.63
C ASN A 58 -5.16 3.16 -9.70
N VAL A 59 -5.40 2.56 -8.52
CA VAL A 59 -6.19 1.35 -8.32
C VAL A 59 -7.17 1.56 -7.16
N ASP A 60 -8.21 0.75 -7.07
CA ASP A 60 -9.08 0.77 -5.90
C ASP A 60 -8.34 0.27 -4.65
N VAL A 61 -8.63 0.85 -3.49
CA VAL A 61 -7.96 0.47 -2.24
C VAL A 61 -8.20 -1.00 -1.89
N SER A 62 -9.36 -1.55 -2.23
CA SER A 62 -9.73 -2.95 -2.02
C SER A 62 -8.95 -3.93 -2.91
N GLU A 63 -8.35 -3.47 -4.01
CA GLU A 63 -7.48 -4.30 -4.86
C GLU A 63 -6.16 -4.65 -4.17
N ILE A 64 -5.65 -3.75 -3.33
CA ILE A 64 -4.34 -3.90 -2.69
C ILE A 64 -4.41 -4.07 -1.17
N PHE A 65 -5.51 -3.68 -0.53
CA PHE A 65 -5.71 -3.79 0.91
C PHE A 65 -7.05 -4.45 1.26
N GLU A 66 -7.05 -5.23 2.34
CA GLU A 66 -8.26 -5.69 3.01
C GLU A 66 -8.46 -4.89 4.28
N MET A 67 -9.52 -4.09 4.33
CA MET A 67 -9.94 -3.38 5.52
C MET A 67 -10.79 -4.32 6.36
N LYS A 68 -10.29 -4.73 7.52
CA LYS A 68 -11.07 -5.49 8.50
C LYS A 68 -11.49 -4.53 9.62
N GLU A 69 -12.80 -4.42 9.82
CA GLU A 69 -13.33 -3.88 11.06
C GLU A 69 -12.88 -4.78 12.21
N LYS A 70 -12.40 -4.17 13.30
CA LYS A 70 -12.23 -4.91 14.54
C LYS A 70 -13.64 -5.07 15.10
N VAL A 71 -14.18 -6.27 15.00
CA VAL A 71 -15.33 -6.71 15.82
C VAL A 71 -14.87 -6.83 17.27
#